data_AF-A0A179G634-F1
#
_entry.id   AF-A0A179G634-F1
#
_cell.length_a   1.000
_cell.length_b   1.000
_cell.length_c   1.000
_cell.angle_alpha   90.00
_cell.angle_beta   90.00
_cell.angle_gamma   90.00
#
_symmetry.space_group_name_H-M   'P 1'
#
loop_
_entity.id
_entity.type
_entity.pdbx_description
1 polymer ?
#
loop_
_entity_poly.entity_id
_entity_poly.type
_entity_poly.pdbx_seq_one_letter_code
_entity_poly.pdbx_strand_id
1 'polypeptide(L)'
;MPHYSEKDIFPMQGGCPCGHIRYQINQPPLLVHCCHCTSCQRELGSAFAINAIIERDELKLLPSAKPTIPGSKGAPGGAFASFNETFARLTLSDTRCGPVTAKSDAVTEPTESKPEDTKDKPDPKVELITFPTESTIGITIAQCPVCHTGLWTHYADAGPHTIYLRGGTLDAAHEIDPDVHIFTRSKRDFVTLGDDKPQFEWYYKDRNEFIREDCKARYAKLKEKSGDYMVELRAALGK
;
A
#
# COMPACT_ATOMS: atom_id res chain seq x y z
N MET A 1 -6.98 20.67 13.65
CA MET A 1 -8.08 19.96 12.93
C MET A 1 -8.42 18.72 13.74
N PRO A 2 -9.67 18.22 13.69
CA PRO A 2 -10.03 16.99 14.40
C PRO A 2 -9.19 15.82 13.90
N HIS A 3 -8.94 14.85 14.78
CA HIS A 3 -8.22 13.65 14.42
C HIS A 3 -9.01 12.86 13.36
N TYR A 4 -8.34 12.17 12.44
CA TYR A 4 -9.03 11.49 11.32
C TYR A 4 -10.07 10.46 11.78
N SER A 5 -9.91 9.87 12.97
CA SER A 5 -10.86 8.91 13.55
C SER A 5 -12.17 9.54 14.04
N GLU A 6 -12.20 10.86 14.20
CA GLU A 6 -13.38 11.62 14.66
C GLU A 6 -14.20 12.16 13.48
N LYS A 7 -13.68 12.01 12.25
CA LYS A 7 -14.31 12.50 11.02
C LYS A 7 -15.24 11.43 10.44
N ASP A 8 -16.35 11.86 9.85
CA ASP A 8 -17.27 10.98 9.10
C ASP A 8 -16.76 10.79 7.65
N ILE A 9 -15.62 10.11 7.52
CA ILE A 9 -14.91 9.88 6.24
C ILE A 9 -14.74 8.40 5.92
N PHE A 10 -15.30 7.52 6.77
CA PHE A 10 -15.28 6.07 6.58
C PHE A 10 -16.70 5.56 6.28
N PRO A 11 -16.88 4.63 5.33
CA PRO A 11 -15.85 3.90 4.61
C PRO A 11 -15.08 4.79 3.61
N MET A 12 -13.76 4.60 3.55
CA MET A 12 -12.87 5.34 2.65
C MET A 12 -12.36 4.42 1.54
N GLN A 13 -12.32 4.93 0.31
CA GLN A 13 -11.79 4.19 -0.83
C GLN A 13 -10.36 4.62 -1.17
N GLY A 14 -9.65 3.70 -1.83
CA GLY A 14 -8.33 3.95 -2.39
C GLY A 14 -8.04 2.98 -3.52
N GLY A 15 -6.82 3.02 -4.02
CA GLY A 15 -6.38 2.15 -5.10
C GLY A 15 -5.08 2.61 -5.74
N CYS A 16 -4.65 1.86 -6.74
CA CYS A 16 -3.55 2.27 -7.59
C CYS A 16 -3.99 3.39 -8.56
N PRO A 17 -3.07 4.24 -9.05
CA PRO A 17 -3.40 5.34 -9.95
C PRO A 17 -4.04 4.89 -11.27
N CYS A 18 -3.74 3.69 -11.76
CA CYS A 18 -4.35 3.14 -12.98
C CYS A 18 -5.76 2.59 -12.77
N GLY A 19 -6.26 2.55 -11.53
CA GLY A 19 -7.60 2.09 -11.20
C GLY A 19 -7.82 0.58 -11.28
N HIS A 20 -6.79 -0.21 -11.64
CA HIS A 20 -6.91 -1.67 -11.73
C HIS A 20 -7.17 -2.31 -10.36
N ILE A 21 -6.42 -1.91 -9.33
CA ILE A 21 -6.70 -2.31 -7.96
C ILE A 21 -7.45 -1.18 -7.27
N ARG A 22 -8.67 -1.46 -6.82
CA ARG A 22 -9.46 -0.60 -5.95
C ARG A 22 -9.76 -1.33 -4.66
N TYR A 23 -9.85 -0.57 -3.57
CA TYR A 23 -10.18 -1.13 -2.27
C TYR A 23 -10.97 -0.12 -1.43
N GLN A 24 -11.58 -0.63 -0.37
CA GLN A 24 -12.27 0.14 0.66
C GLN A 24 -11.75 -0.28 2.04
N ILE A 25 -11.59 0.69 2.93
CA ILE A 25 -11.40 0.49 4.36
C ILE A 25 -12.65 0.97 5.09
N ASN A 26 -13.19 0.17 6.00
CA ASN A 26 -14.48 0.47 6.63
C ASN A 26 -14.36 1.28 7.92
N GLN A 27 -13.18 1.32 8.53
CA GLN A 27 -12.95 1.96 9.81
C GLN A 27 -11.61 2.71 9.86
N PRO A 28 -11.44 3.64 10.81
CA PRO A 28 -10.18 4.34 11.01
C PRO A 28 -9.00 3.38 11.24
N PRO A 29 -7.80 3.72 10.72
CA PRO A 29 -6.58 3.00 11.03
C PRO A 29 -6.28 2.93 12.53
N LEU A 30 -5.65 1.85 12.96
CA LEU A 30 -5.22 1.65 14.34
C LEU A 30 -4.16 2.67 14.74
N LEU A 31 -3.25 2.97 13.82
CA LEU A 31 -2.14 3.89 13.98
C LEU A 31 -1.56 4.25 12.61
N VAL A 32 -1.17 5.50 12.37
CA VAL A 32 -0.55 5.95 11.13
C VAL A 32 0.89 6.37 11.39
N HIS A 33 1.84 5.71 10.73
CA HIS A 33 3.26 6.06 10.79
C HIS A 33 3.67 6.92 9.60
N CYS A 34 4.40 7.98 9.86
CA CYS A 34 5.26 8.61 8.86
C CYS A 34 6.68 8.06 9.04
N CYS A 35 7.06 7.11 8.18
CA CYS A 35 8.33 6.41 8.25
C CYS A 35 9.38 7.04 7.34
N HIS A 36 10.49 7.45 7.95
CA HIS A 36 11.61 8.12 7.28
C HIS A 36 12.78 7.18 6.94
N CYS A 37 12.65 5.86 7.14
CA CYS A 37 13.77 4.96 6.88
C CYS A 37 14.13 4.90 5.39
N THR A 38 15.39 4.63 5.08
CA THR A 38 15.90 4.57 3.70
C THR A 38 15.21 3.48 2.87
N SER A 39 14.74 2.40 3.49
CA SER A 39 13.97 1.36 2.81
C SER A 39 12.61 1.89 2.34
N CYS A 40 11.87 2.59 3.20
CA CYS A 40 10.60 3.22 2.83
C CYS A 40 10.79 4.33 1.78
N GLN A 41 11.88 5.10 1.87
CA GLN A 41 12.22 6.11 0.86
C GLN A 41 12.48 5.48 -0.52
N ARG A 42 13.26 4.38 -0.56
CA ARG A 42 13.57 3.66 -1.79
C ARG A 42 12.36 2.97 -2.39
N GLU A 43 11.54 2.34 -1.55
CA GLU A 43 10.34 1.62 -1.99
C GLU A 43 9.34 2.53 -2.70
N LEU A 44 9.13 3.74 -2.18
CA LEU A 44 8.15 4.67 -2.72
C LEU A 44 8.74 5.77 -3.61
N GLY A 45 10.08 5.86 -3.69
CA GLY A 45 10.76 6.98 -4.36
C GLY A 45 10.43 8.35 -3.75
N SER A 46 10.11 8.40 -2.46
CA SER A 46 9.66 9.61 -1.74
C SER A 46 10.55 9.91 -0.53
N ALA A 47 10.40 11.07 0.10
CA ALA A 47 11.15 11.45 1.29
C ALA A 47 10.74 10.65 2.55
N PHE A 48 9.54 10.07 2.55
CA PHE A 48 9.01 9.22 3.61
C PHE A 48 7.84 8.37 3.08
N ALA A 49 7.42 7.38 3.86
CA ALA A 49 6.19 6.61 3.63
C ALA A 49 5.14 6.92 4.70
N ILE A 50 3.88 7.12 4.27
CA ILE A 50 2.74 7.11 5.17
C ILE A 50 2.16 5.69 5.21
N ASN A 51 2.24 5.05 6.36
CA ASN A 51 1.82 3.68 6.59
C ASN A 51 0.67 3.66 7.60
N ALA A 52 -0.55 3.47 7.11
CA ALA A 52 -1.73 3.28 7.93
C ALA A 52 -1.85 1.81 8.34
N ILE A 53 -1.75 1.53 9.63
CA ILE A 53 -1.84 0.17 10.18
C ILE A 53 -3.31 -0.20 10.33
N ILE A 54 -3.73 -1.25 9.63
CA ILE A 54 -5.10 -1.78 9.71
C ILE A 54 -5.07 -3.31 9.83
N GLU A 55 -6.14 -3.84 10.39
CA GLU A 55 -6.48 -5.25 10.28
C GLU A 55 -6.57 -5.64 8.81
N ARG A 56 -6.05 -6.80 8.43
CA ARG A 56 -6.23 -7.28 7.07
C ARG A 56 -7.72 -7.40 6.72
N ASP A 57 -8.54 -7.90 7.63
CA ASP A 57 -9.97 -8.15 7.38
C ASP A 57 -10.77 -6.86 7.10
N GLU A 58 -10.23 -5.68 7.46
CA GLU A 58 -10.89 -4.37 7.22
C GLU A 58 -10.69 -3.83 5.79
N LEU A 59 -9.76 -4.39 5.02
CA LEU A 59 -9.56 -4.00 3.61
C LEU A 59 -10.36 -4.92 2.69
N LYS A 60 -11.36 -4.35 2.03
CA LYS A 60 -12.18 -5.02 1.01
C LYS A 60 -11.71 -4.61 -0.38
N LEU A 61 -11.41 -5.58 -1.24
CA LEU A 61 -11.17 -5.30 -2.66
C LEU A 61 -12.49 -4.90 -3.33
N LEU A 62 -12.40 -3.95 -4.25
CA LEU A 62 -13.50 -3.47 -5.06
C LEU A 62 -13.21 -3.82 -6.53
N PRO A 63 -14.25 -3.85 -7.38
CA PRO A 63 -14.07 -3.92 -8.82
C PRO A 63 -13.13 -2.81 -9.32
N SER A 64 -12.34 -3.11 -10.35
CA SER A 64 -11.51 -2.10 -11.00
C SER A 64 -12.36 -0.91 -11.46
N ALA A 65 -11.80 0.30 -11.34
CA ALA A 65 -12.47 1.53 -11.70
C ALA A 65 -11.60 2.38 -12.63
N LYS A 66 -12.15 3.48 -13.12
CA LYS A 66 -11.37 4.44 -13.90
C LYS A 66 -10.17 4.96 -13.09
N PRO A 67 -9.06 5.30 -13.75
CA PRO A 67 -7.90 5.92 -13.13
C PRO A 67 -8.27 7.12 -12.26
N THR A 68 -7.62 7.25 -11.10
CA THR A 68 -7.90 8.30 -10.10
C THR A 68 -7.19 9.61 -10.38
N ILE A 69 -6.27 9.63 -11.35
CA ILE A 69 -5.52 10.83 -11.71
C ILE A 69 -6.49 11.85 -12.35
N PRO A 70 -6.59 13.08 -11.81
CA PRO A 70 -7.43 14.13 -12.39
C PRO A 70 -7.12 14.38 -13.87
N GLY A 71 -8.18 14.51 -14.68
CA GLY A 71 -8.06 14.73 -16.14
C GLY A 71 -7.71 13.48 -16.96
N SER A 72 -7.52 12.33 -16.30
CA SER A 72 -7.24 11.07 -16.98
C SER A 72 -8.48 10.50 -17.69
N LYS A 73 -8.33 10.09 -18.95
CA LYS A 73 -9.41 9.54 -19.81
C LYS A 73 -9.40 8.02 -19.98
N GLY A 74 -8.43 7.31 -19.41
CA GLY A 74 -8.23 5.89 -19.71
C GLY A 74 -9.13 4.96 -18.91
N ALA A 75 -9.02 3.67 -19.22
CA ALA A 75 -9.75 2.59 -18.60
C ALA A 75 -8.79 1.65 -17.85
N PRO A 76 -9.25 1.00 -16.76
CA PRO A 76 -8.48 -0.04 -16.11
C PRO A 76 -8.34 -1.26 -17.04
N GLY A 77 -7.13 -1.84 -17.12
CA GLY A 77 -6.94 -3.17 -17.72
C GLY A 77 -6.38 -3.25 -19.14
N GLY A 78 -5.76 -2.20 -19.69
CA GLY A 78 -4.90 -2.35 -20.87
C GLY A 78 -3.57 -3.02 -20.51
N ALA A 79 -2.93 -3.71 -21.48
CA ALA A 79 -1.56 -4.23 -21.38
C ALA A 79 -0.52 -3.16 -20.99
N PHE A 80 -0.95 -1.90 -21.06
CA PHE A 80 -0.27 -0.77 -20.49
C PHE A 80 -1.32 0.06 -19.75
N ALA A 81 -0.95 0.66 -18.62
CA ALA A 81 -1.65 1.85 -18.10
C ALA A 81 -1.47 3.07 -19.04
N SER A 82 -1.45 2.85 -20.35
CA SER A 82 -1.10 3.84 -21.34
C SER A 82 -2.36 4.45 -21.92
N PHE A 83 -2.56 5.70 -21.52
CA PHE A 83 -3.58 6.60 -22.04
C PHE A 83 -3.32 7.02 -23.49
N ASN A 84 -2.10 6.79 -23.98
CA ASN A 84 -1.68 7.12 -25.33
C ASN A 84 -0.76 6.01 -25.85
N GLU A 85 -1.32 5.07 -26.60
CA GLU A 85 -0.58 3.96 -27.21
C GLU A 85 0.58 4.43 -28.08
N THR A 86 0.45 5.60 -28.73
CA THR A 86 1.54 6.18 -29.53
C THR A 86 2.70 6.61 -28.65
N PHE A 87 2.44 7.33 -27.56
CA PHE A 87 3.49 7.72 -26.60
C PHE A 87 4.15 6.48 -25.97
N ALA A 88 3.33 5.52 -25.53
CA ALA A 88 3.80 4.28 -24.95
C ALA A 88 4.71 3.51 -25.92
N ARG A 89 4.29 3.35 -27.17
CA ARG A 89 5.09 2.70 -28.22
C ARG A 89 6.43 3.42 -28.45
N LEU A 90 6.42 4.76 -28.48
CA LEU A 90 7.64 5.55 -28.64
C LEU A 90 8.59 5.38 -27.43
N THR A 91 8.08 5.37 -26.21
CA THR A 91 8.91 5.17 -25.01
C THR A 91 9.38 3.73 -24.84
N LEU A 92 8.57 2.76 -25.23
CA LEU A 92 8.91 1.32 -25.22
C LEU A 92 9.87 0.93 -26.36
N SER A 93 10.16 1.86 -27.28
CA SER A 93 11.18 1.66 -28.30
C SER A 93 12.60 1.86 -27.78
N ASP A 94 12.77 2.30 -26.52
CA ASP A 94 14.08 2.30 -25.85
C ASP A 94 14.52 0.87 -25.56
N THR A 95 15.47 0.38 -26.35
CA THR A 95 15.98 -1.01 -26.28
C THR A 95 16.74 -1.33 -24.98
N ARG A 96 17.08 -0.32 -24.17
CA ARG A 96 17.65 -0.52 -22.83
C ARG A 96 16.56 -0.79 -21.79
N CYS A 97 15.32 -0.44 -22.11
CA CYS A 97 14.15 -0.50 -21.25
C CYS A 97 13.04 -1.27 -21.99
N GLY A 98 13.20 -2.59 -22.10
CA GLY A 98 12.14 -3.46 -22.64
C GLY A 98 11.04 -3.68 -21.59
N PRO A 99 9.80 -4.02 -22.01
CA PRO A 99 8.86 -4.61 -21.08
C PRO A 99 9.53 -5.82 -20.43
N VAL A 100 9.46 -5.92 -19.10
CA VAL A 100 9.75 -7.19 -18.44
C VAL A 100 8.81 -8.17 -19.11
N THR A 101 9.34 -9.13 -19.86
CA THR A 101 8.56 -10.23 -20.39
C THR A 101 8.02 -10.97 -19.16
N ALA A 102 6.82 -10.56 -18.72
CA ALA A 102 5.99 -11.40 -17.89
C ALA A 102 6.00 -12.76 -18.58
N LYS A 103 6.37 -13.80 -17.83
CA LYS A 103 6.43 -15.18 -18.33
C LYS A 103 5.24 -15.38 -19.26
N SER A 104 5.58 -15.65 -20.51
CA SER A 104 4.66 -15.81 -21.60
C SER A 104 3.73 -16.98 -21.30
N ASP A 105 2.52 -16.67 -20.88
CA ASP A 105 1.35 -17.24 -21.52
C ASP A 105 0.75 -16.12 -22.36
N ALA A 106 1.13 -16.13 -23.65
CA ALA A 106 0.66 -15.33 -24.76
C ALA A 106 -0.30 -14.16 -24.44
N VAL A 107 0.25 -12.94 -24.37
CA VAL A 107 -0.55 -11.74 -24.67
C VAL A 107 -0.77 -11.76 -26.18
N THR A 108 -1.93 -12.27 -26.58
CA THR A 108 -2.44 -12.15 -27.94
C THR A 108 -2.65 -10.68 -28.27
N GLU A 109 -2.43 -10.32 -29.53
CA GLU A 109 -2.65 -8.98 -30.07
C GLU A 109 -4.00 -8.41 -29.61
N PRO A 110 -4.09 -7.08 -29.37
CA PRO A 110 -5.32 -6.46 -28.90
C PRO A 110 -6.39 -6.60 -29.98
N THR A 111 -7.24 -7.61 -29.83
CA THR A 111 -8.49 -7.68 -30.57
C THR A 111 -9.41 -6.62 -29.98
N GLU A 112 -9.92 -5.73 -30.84
CA GLU A 112 -11.03 -4.83 -30.54
C GLU A 112 -12.21 -5.67 -30.04
N SER A 113 -12.29 -5.88 -28.72
CA SER A 113 -13.44 -6.51 -28.10
C SER A 113 -14.44 -5.42 -27.73
N LYS A 114 -15.67 -5.60 -28.22
CA LYS A 114 -16.84 -4.81 -27.84
C LYS A 114 -16.95 -4.74 -26.31
N PRO A 115 -17.56 -3.66 -25.77
CA PRO A 115 -17.83 -3.57 -24.34
C PRO A 115 -18.85 -4.65 -23.96
N GLU A 116 -18.35 -5.79 -23.46
CA GLU A 116 -19.18 -6.85 -22.90
C GLU A 116 -19.53 -6.53 -21.43
N ASP A 117 -20.79 -6.82 -21.10
CA ASP A 117 -21.47 -6.53 -19.85
C ASP A 117 -20.71 -6.97 -18.59
N THR A 118 -20.72 -6.07 -17.61
CA THR A 118 -19.91 -6.02 -16.38
C THR A 118 -20.30 -7.00 -15.27
N LYS A 119 -20.80 -8.21 -15.56
CA LYS A 119 -21.42 -9.05 -14.51
C LYS A 119 -20.62 -10.21 -13.89
N ASP A 120 -19.50 -10.66 -14.46
CA ASP A 120 -18.73 -11.79 -13.88
C ASP A 120 -17.21 -11.68 -14.09
N LYS A 121 -16.60 -10.51 -13.85
CA LYS A 121 -15.13 -10.42 -13.76
C LYS A 121 -14.69 -10.72 -12.32
N PRO A 122 -13.76 -11.67 -12.09
CA PRO A 122 -13.23 -11.92 -10.76
C PRO A 122 -12.54 -10.66 -10.22
N ASP A 123 -12.62 -10.47 -8.89
CA ASP A 123 -11.99 -9.33 -8.23
C ASP A 123 -10.50 -9.23 -8.61
N PRO A 124 -10.00 -8.02 -8.89
CA PRO A 124 -8.64 -7.82 -9.35
C PRO A 124 -7.66 -8.19 -8.22
N LYS A 125 -6.66 -9.02 -8.54
CA LYS A 125 -5.67 -9.52 -7.58
C LYS A 125 -4.42 -8.66 -7.57
N VAL A 126 -3.85 -8.45 -6.38
CA VAL A 126 -2.52 -7.87 -6.22
C VAL A 126 -1.44 -8.91 -6.47
N GLU A 127 -0.26 -8.44 -6.88
CA GLU A 127 0.96 -9.24 -6.92
C GLU A 127 1.71 -9.06 -5.59
N LEU A 128 2.18 -10.16 -4.99
CA LEU A 128 2.96 -10.14 -3.76
C LEU A 128 4.44 -10.36 -4.09
N ILE A 129 5.29 -9.43 -3.68
CA ILE A 129 6.75 -9.54 -3.85
C ILE A 129 7.45 -9.36 -2.51
N THR A 130 8.34 -10.28 -2.18
CA THR A 130 9.12 -10.24 -0.95
C THR A 130 10.52 -9.68 -1.21
N PHE A 131 10.93 -8.70 -0.40
CA PHE A 131 12.25 -8.07 -0.47
C PHE A 131 13.00 -8.21 0.85
N PRO A 132 14.34 -8.30 0.82
CA PRO A 132 15.15 -8.34 2.03
C PRO A 132 15.11 -6.99 2.75
N THR A 133 15.23 -7.04 4.08
CA THR A 133 15.35 -5.87 4.95
C THR A 133 16.60 -5.99 5.82
N GLU A 134 16.97 -4.91 6.52
CA GLU A 134 18.07 -4.92 7.50
C GLU A 134 17.86 -5.97 8.61
N SER A 135 16.61 -6.32 8.92
CA SER A 135 16.27 -7.38 9.88
C SER A 135 16.46 -8.80 9.34
N THR A 136 16.83 -8.95 8.06
CA THR A 136 17.03 -10.21 7.31
C THR A 136 15.81 -11.12 7.15
N ILE A 137 14.69 -10.83 7.85
CA ILE A 137 13.42 -11.54 7.68
C ILE A 137 12.73 -11.13 6.36
N GLY A 138 12.89 -9.87 5.96
CA GLY A 138 12.23 -9.31 4.78
C GLY A 138 10.84 -8.74 5.05
N ILE A 139 10.25 -8.18 3.99
CA ILE A 139 8.89 -7.66 3.93
C ILE A 139 8.23 -8.13 2.64
N THR A 140 6.91 -8.29 2.66
CA THR A 140 6.13 -8.61 1.46
C THR A 140 5.27 -7.42 1.07
N ILE A 141 5.47 -6.89 -0.13
CA ILE A 141 4.73 -5.76 -0.69
C ILE A 141 3.65 -6.31 -1.61
N ALA A 142 2.42 -5.83 -1.42
CA ALA A 142 1.34 -6.01 -2.36
C ALA A 142 1.31 -4.86 -3.36
N GLN A 143 1.50 -5.16 -4.64
CA GLN A 143 1.52 -4.17 -5.71
C GLN A 143 0.46 -4.43 -6.77
N CYS A 144 0.11 -3.37 -7.50
CA CYS A 144 -0.72 -3.51 -8.69
C CYS A 144 0.06 -4.26 -9.79
N PRO A 145 -0.49 -5.33 -10.40
CA PRO A 145 0.19 -6.06 -11.47
C PRO A 145 0.29 -5.27 -12.78
N VAL A 146 -0.43 -4.13 -12.90
CA VAL A 146 -0.47 -3.31 -14.13
C VAL A 146 0.48 -2.12 -14.04
N CYS A 147 0.44 -1.37 -12.93
CA CYS A 147 1.25 -0.15 -12.77
C CYS A 147 2.32 -0.26 -11.68
N HIS A 148 2.46 -1.42 -11.03
CA HIS A 148 3.46 -1.74 -10.00
C HIS A 148 3.47 -0.80 -8.79
N THR A 149 2.42 0.00 -8.60
CA THR A 149 2.25 0.80 -7.38
C THR A 149 2.09 -0.15 -6.19
N GLY A 150 2.98 -0.03 -5.19
CA GLY A 150 2.83 -0.68 -3.89
C GLY A 150 1.66 -0.09 -3.12
N LEU A 151 0.74 -0.95 -2.68
CA LEU A 151 -0.53 -0.56 -2.05
C LEU A 151 -0.49 -0.80 -0.54
N TRP A 152 0.09 -1.92 -0.11
CA TRP A 152 0.32 -2.20 1.30
C TRP A 152 1.49 -3.17 1.49
N THR A 153 1.93 -3.31 2.73
CA THR A 153 3.03 -4.20 3.09
C THR A 153 2.67 -5.06 4.29
N HIS A 154 3.08 -6.32 4.23
CA HIS A 154 3.14 -7.25 5.35
C HIS A 154 4.54 -7.19 5.95
N TYR A 155 4.62 -6.77 7.21
CA TYR A 155 5.86 -6.78 7.98
C TYR A 155 5.91 -8.02 8.87
N ALA A 156 7.13 -8.45 9.17
CA ALA A 156 7.38 -9.63 9.98
C ALA A 156 6.81 -9.56 11.41
N ASP A 157 6.51 -8.37 11.94
CA ASP A 157 5.99 -8.22 13.31
C ASP A 157 4.53 -8.66 13.46
N ALA A 158 3.77 -8.67 12.36
CA ALA A 158 2.33 -8.92 12.39
C ALA A 158 1.83 -9.81 11.24
N GLY A 159 2.74 -10.21 10.33
CA GLY A 159 2.48 -11.22 9.31
C GLY A 159 1.29 -10.87 8.40
N PRO A 160 0.46 -11.86 8.03
CA PRO A 160 -0.67 -11.66 7.12
C PRO A 160 -1.87 -10.97 7.78
N HIS A 161 -1.89 -10.82 9.12
CA HIS A 161 -3.06 -10.35 9.87
C HIS A 161 -3.18 -8.83 9.94
N THR A 162 -2.05 -8.14 9.81
CA THR A 162 -2.00 -6.67 9.79
C THR A 162 -1.37 -6.24 8.48
N ILE A 163 -1.93 -5.20 7.86
CA ILE A 163 -1.33 -4.57 6.71
C ILE A 163 -0.99 -3.11 7.01
N TYR A 164 0.12 -2.69 6.42
CA TYR A 164 0.59 -1.32 6.47
C TYR A 164 0.20 -0.70 5.13
N LEU A 165 -1.02 -0.17 5.09
CA LEU A 165 -1.60 0.45 3.91
C LEU A 165 -0.84 1.73 3.58
N ARG A 166 -0.48 1.93 2.31
CA ARG A 166 0.17 3.16 1.86
C ARG A 166 -0.88 4.27 1.83
N GLY A 167 -0.83 5.17 2.82
CA GLY A 167 -1.83 6.22 3.00
C GLY A 167 -1.98 7.13 1.77
N GLY A 168 -0.89 7.34 1.02
CA GLY A 168 -0.92 8.09 -0.25
C GLY A 168 -1.71 7.42 -1.39
N THR A 169 -2.17 6.19 -1.22
CA THR A 169 -3.01 5.48 -2.20
C THR A 169 -4.51 5.58 -1.88
N LEU A 170 -4.88 6.27 -0.81
CA LEU A 170 -6.27 6.61 -0.48
C LEU A 170 -6.75 7.79 -1.36
N ASP A 171 -8.02 7.79 -1.75
CA ASP A 171 -8.57 8.85 -2.60
C ASP A 171 -8.58 10.22 -1.88
N ALA A 172 -8.80 10.20 -0.56
CA ALA A 172 -8.74 11.36 0.32
C ALA A 172 -7.53 11.30 1.25
N ALA A 173 -6.34 10.96 0.73
CA ALA A 173 -5.13 10.76 1.53
C ALA A 173 -4.76 11.93 2.46
N HIS A 174 -5.10 13.17 2.06
CA HIS A 174 -4.87 14.38 2.86
C HIS A 174 -5.73 14.47 4.13
N GLU A 175 -6.73 13.60 4.28
CA GLU A 175 -7.55 13.52 5.50
C GLU A 175 -6.88 12.70 6.62
N ILE A 176 -5.84 11.92 6.28
CA ILE A 176 -5.15 10.98 7.16
C ILE A 176 -3.76 11.52 7.52
N ASP A 177 -3.69 12.30 8.59
CA ASP A 177 -2.42 12.75 9.17
C ASP A 177 -1.69 11.62 9.91
N PRO A 178 -0.35 11.67 10.01
CA PRO A 178 0.39 10.72 10.83
C PRO A 178 0.13 10.92 12.32
N ASP A 179 0.18 9.81 13.07
CA ASP A 179 0.17 9.83 14.53
C ASP A 179 1.57 9.99 15.10
N VAL A 180 2.58 9.43 14.42
CA VAL A 180 3.97 9.43 14.85
C VAL A 180 4.93 9.46 13.65
N HIS A 181 6.10 10.04 13.85
CA HIS A 181 7.24 9.92 12.94
C HIS A 181 8.26 8.94 13.49
N ILE A 182 8.66 7.98 12.67
CA ILE A 182 9.66 6.97 13.03
C ILE A 182 10.84 7.00 12.06
N PHE A 183 12.00 6.58 12.55
CA PHE A 183 13.26 6.57 11.79
C PHE A 183 13.72 7.97 11.33
N THR A 184 13.42 9.02 12.11
CA THR A 184 13.70 10.43 11.73
C THR A 184 15.18 10.75 11.55
N ARG A 185 16.10 9.90 12.05
CA ARG A 185 17.54 10.02 11.75
C ARG A 185 17.88 9.98 10.26
N SER A 186 17.01 9.37 9.45
CA SER A 186 17.17 9.24 7.99
C SER A 186 16.31 10.24 7.22
N LYS A 187 15.58 11.12 7.92
CA LYS A 187 14.74 12.16 7.32
C LYS A 187 15.58 13.04 6.39
N ARG A 188 15.04 13.38 5.23
CA ARG A 188 15.69 14.30 4.28
C ARG A 188 15.76 15.71 4.89
N ASP A 189 16.88 16.41 4.72
CA ASP A 189 17.14 17.71 5.37
C ASP A 189 16.08 18.78 5.05
N PHE A 190 15.52 18.75 3.83
CA PHE A 190 14.49 19.69 3.41
C PHE A 190 13.10 19.43 4.01
N VAL A 191 12.88 18.29 4.68
CA VAL A 191 11.59 17.94 5.28
C VAL A 191 11.51 18.50 6.69
N THR A 192 10.65 19.48 6.92
CA THR A 192 10.33 20.01 8.25
C THR A 192 9.14 19.26 8.85
N LEU A 193 9.27 18.77 10.08
CA LEU A 193 8.18 18.12 10.83
C LEU A 193 7.59 19.15 11.80
N GLY A 194 6.45 19.74 11.42
CA GLY A 194 5.81 20.87 12.13
C GLY A 194 4.37 20.58 12.57
N ASP A 195 4.03 19.31 12.78
CA ASP A 195 2.70 18.83 13.15
C ASP A 195 2.57 18.47 14.65
N ASP A 196 3.61 18.75 15.43
CA ASP A 196 3.72 18.46 16.87
C ASP A 196 3.54 16.98 17.24
N LYS A 197 3.64 16.07 16.26
CA LYS A 197 3.53 14.63 16.48
C LYS A 197 4.82 14.07 17.10
N PRO A 198 4.74 13.01 17.93
CA PRO A 198 5.92 12.34 18.45
C PRO A 198 6.90 11.92 17.35
N GLN A 199 8.19 12.18 17.56
CA GLN A 199 9.26 11.92 16.59
C GLN A 199 10.31 11.00 17.21
N PHE A 200 10.63 9.91 16.52
CA PHE A 200 11.59 8.92 16.98
C PHE A 200 12.68 8.68 15.95
N GLU A 201 13.95 8.75 16.36
CA GLU A 201 15.08 8.42 15.49
C GLU A 201 15.12 6.94 15.07
N TRP A 202 14.43 6.09 15.82
CA TRP A 202 14.30 4.65 15.61
C TRP A 202 12.82 4.25 15.68
N TYR A 203 12.56 2.95 15.71
CA TYR A 203 11.24 2.45 16.08
C TYR A 203 11.04 2.64 17.60
N TYR A 204 9.85 3.09 18.02
CA TYR A 204 9.51 3.28 19.44
C TYR A 204 9.40 1.92 20.17
N LYS A 205 9.50 1.92 21.50
CA LYS A 205 9.61 0.68 22.29
C LYS A 205 8.29 -0.08 22.41
N ASP A 206 7.19 0.61 22.71
CA ASP A 206 5.87 0.00 22.86
C ASP A 206 4.83 0.68 21.97
N ARG A 207 4.17 -0.11 21.10
CA ARG A 207 3.07 0.36 20.25
C ARG A 207 1.83 0.69 21.07
N ASN A 208 1.62 0.04 22.22
CA ASN A 208 0.43 0.26 23.04
C ASN A 208 0.29 1.73 23.50
N GLU A 209 1.40 2.46 23.61
CA GLU A 209 1.42 3.89 23.98
C GLU A 209 0.72 4.80 22.96
N PHE A 210 0.68 4.39 21.68
CA PHE A 210 0.13 5.19 20.59
C PHE A 210 -1.19 4.64 20.04
N ILE A 211 -1.62 3.45 20.49
CA ILE A 211 -2.92 2.91 20.10
C ILE A 211 -4.00 3.68 20.84
N ARG A 212 -4.88 4.31 20.06
CA ARG A 212 -6.03 5.05 20.59
C ARG A 212 -6.98 4.15 21.37
N GLU A 213 -7.69 4.72 22.34
CA GLU A 213 -8.61 3.98 23.21
C GLU A 213 -9.69 3.20 22.43
N ASP A 214 -10.27 3.81 21.39
CA ASP A 214 -11.27 3.21 20.50
C ASP A 214 -10.75 1.97 19.76
N CYS A 215 -9.43 1.89 19.58
CA CYS A 215 -8.75 0.83 18.85
C CYS A 215 -8.21 -0.30 19.74
N LYS A 216 -8.15 -0.13 21.06
CA LYS A 216 -7.50 -1.12 21.96
C LYS A 216 -8.10 -2.52 21.87
N ALA A 217 -9.43 -2.63 21.84
CA ALA A 217 -10.11 -3.93 21.73
C ALA A 217 -9.82 -4.62 20.40
N ARG A 218 -9.75 -3.86 19.31
CA ARG A 218 -9.39 -4.34 17.97
C ARG A 218 -7.92 -4.78 17.93
N TYR A 219 -7.03 -3.96 18.44
CA TYR A 219 -5.59 -4.22 18.49
C TYR A 219 -5.24 -5.45 19.36
N ALA A 220 -5.93 -5.65 20.49
CA ALA A 220 -5.73 -6.82 21.34
C ALA A 220 -5.99 -8.13 20.59
N LYS A 221 -7.07 -8.21 19.79
CA LYS A 221 -7.39 -9.38 18.95
C LYS A 221 -6.34 -9.64 17.89
N LEU A 222 -5.79 -8.57 17.29
CA LEU A 222 -4.68 -8.71 16.34
C LEU A 222 -3.41 -9.20 17.02
N LYS A 223 -3.10 -8.72 18.22
CA LYS A 223 -1.89 -9.11 18.97
C LYS A 223 -1.87 -10.61 19.29
N GLU A 224 -3.04 -11.19 19.59
CA GLU A 224 -3.20 -12.63 19.76
C GLU A 224 -2.83 -13.39 18.48
N LYS A 225 -3.47 -13.07 17.34
CA LYS A 225 -3.17 -13.68 16.04
C LYS A 225 -1.70 -13.50 15.63
N SER A 226 -1.14 -12.31 15.83
CA SER A 226 0.27 -12.02 15.55
C SER A 226 1.21 -12.81 16.48
N GLY A 227 0.81 -13.06 17.72
CA GLY A 227 1.57 -13.90 18.66
C GLY A 227 1.73 -15.33 18.15
N ASP A 228 0.63 -15.94 17.71
CA ASP A 228 0.63 -17.28 17.13
C ASP A 228 1.47 -17.36 15.85
N TYR A 229 1.29 -16.38 14.95
CA TYR A 229 2.11 -16.24 13.74
C TYR A 229 3.60 -16.14 14.07
N MET A 230 3.99 -15.38 15.10
CA MET A 230 5.40 -15.24 15.48
C MET A 230 6.00 -16.54 16.02
N VAL A 231 5.20 -17.42 16.63
CA VAL A 231 5.64 -18.76 17.02
C VAL A 231 5.90 -19.61 15.77
N GLU A 232 4.96 -19.61 14.81
CA GLU A 232 5.10 -20.31 13.53
C GLU A 232 6.32 -19.82 12.73
N LEU A 233 6.49 -18.50 12.62
CA LEU A 233 7.61 -17.89 11.90
C LEU A 233 8.95 -18.27 12.50
N ARG A 234 9.09 -18.24 13.84
CA ARG A 234 10.33 -18.65 14.51
C ARG A 234 10.65 -20.11 14.23
N ALA A 235 9.65 -20.99 14.37
CA ALA A 235 9.80 -22.41 14.05
C ALA A 235 10.23 -22.63 12.59
N ALA A 236 9.62 -21.94 11.63
CA ALA A 236 9.96 -22.02 10.21
C ALA A 236 11.39 -21.51 9.91
N LEU A 237 11.87 -20.52 10.67
CA LEU A 237 13.22 -19.98 10.56
C LEU A 237 14.28 -20.79 11.33
N GLY A 238 13.88 -21.86 12.02
CA GLY A 238 14.76 -22.66 12.87
C GLY A 238 15.31 -21.88 14.08
N LYS A 239 14.52 -20.95 14.60
CA LYS A 239 14.85 -20.11 15.78
C LYS A 239 13.93 -20.38 16.95
#